data_AF-A0A8H7G670-F1
#
_entry.id   AF-A0A8H7G670-F1
#
_cell.length_a   1.000
_cell.length_b   1.000
_cell.length_c   1.000
_cell.angle_alpha   90.00
_cell.angle_beta   90.00
_cell.angle_gamma   90.00
#
_symmetry.space_group_name_H-M   'P 1'
#
loop_
_entity.id
_entity.type
_entity.pdbx_description
1 polymer ?
#
loop_
_entity_poly.entity_id
_entity_poly.type
_entity_poly.pdbx_seq_one_letter_code
_entity_poly.pdbx_strand_id
1 'polypeptide(L)'
;MDHLHLRPLVPSPKTIQSMPAYRRGRMACAYADPAPKKPRAPKKQLTEEEKEDAAIKREINKLMRESKKDWEATLKPWKGDERMAWPLNTLLAHDLIAKKAFSLTEDEMMTLPRENIAASPKSYFALKDVQALAKRKFEAGALLEDPNDDPSVLDRAGVRKKYQDNGRRNKGNWTDVSSFMIPGSRMSLQLQAMKAEREKK
;
A
#
# COMPACT_ATOMS: atom_id res chain seq x y z
N MET A 1 -61.74 -22.76 -2.49
CA MET A 1 -61.26 -22.12 -3.73
C MET A 1 -59.92 -21.53 -3.40
N ASP A 2 -58.88 -22.34 -3.59
CA ASP A 2 -57.56 -22.10 -3.02
C ASP A 2 -56.72 -21.27 -3.98
N HIS A 3 -56.44 -20.03 -3.59
CA HIS A 3 -55.56 -19.13 -4.31
C HIS A 3 -54.09 -19.54 -4.07
N LEU A 4 -53.59 -20.41 -4.95
CA LEU A 4 -52.18 -20.76 -5.05
C LEU A 4 -51.34 -19.50 -5.36
N HIS A 5 -50.66 -18.99 -4.34
CA HIS A 5 -49.64 -17.96 -4.47
C HIS A 5 -48.38 -18.56 -5.10
N LEU A 6 -48.20 -18.30 -6.39
CA LEU A 6 -46.94 -18.58 -7.10
C LEU A 6 -45.84 -17.68 -6.54
N ARG A 7 -44.90 -18.25 -5.79
CA ARG A 7 -43.66 -17.59 -5.39
C ARG A 7 -42.78 -17.38 -6.63
N PRO A 8 -42.19 -16.21 -6.86
CA PRO A 8 -41.20 -16.03 -7.90
C PRO A 8 -39.91 -16.79 -7.54
N LEU A 9 -39.45 -17.63 -8.47
CA LEU A 9 -38.15 -18.30 -8.41
C LEU A 9 -37.05 -17.24 -8.45
N VAL A 10 -36.33 -17.09 -7.34
CA VAL A 10 -35.10 -16.30 -7.28
C VAL A 10 -34.02 -17.07 -8.05
N PRO A 11 -33.41 -16.50 -9.10
CA PRO A 11 -32.28 -17.16 -9.76
C PRO A 11 -31.10 -17.21 -8.79
N SER A 12 -30.59 -18.42 -8.54
CA SER A 12 -29.37 -18.67 -7.78
C SER A 12 -28.20 -17.83 -8.33
N PRO A 13 -27.36 -17.22 -7.48
CA PRO A 13 -26.15 -16.55 -7.94
C PRO A 13 -25.28 -17.57 -8.66
N LYS A 14 -25.16 -17.42 -9.98
CA LYS A 14 -24.22 -18.19 -10.80
C LYS A 14 -22.84 -17.97 -10.19
N THR A 15 -22.23 -19.05 -9.71
CA THR A 15 -20.81 -19.12 -9.42
C THR A 15 -20.07 -18.45 -10.56
N ILE A 16 -19.42 -17.32 -10.28
CA ILE A 16 -18.48 -16.71 -11.21
C ILE A 16 -17.35 -17.72 -11.34
N GLN A 17 -17.46 -18.59 -12.35
CA GLN A 17 -16.32 -19.36 -12.82
C GLN A 17 -15.26 -18.31 -13.13
N SER A 18 -14.23 -18.28 -12.29
CA SER A 18 -12.95 -17.66 -12.57
C SER A 18 -12.64 -17.93 -14.04
N MET A 19 -12.72 -16.89 -14.87
CA MET A 19 -12.11 -16.97 -16.20
C MET A 19 -10.64 -17.28 -15.93
N PRO A 20 -10.12 -18.43 -16.38
CA PRO A 20 -8.70 -18.66 -16.30
C PRO A 20 -8.05 -17.52 -17.09
N ALA A 21 -7.16 -16.77 -16.42
CA ALA A 21 -6.36 -15.78 -17.09
C ALA A 21 -5.79 -16.44 -18.35
N TYR A 22 -6.16 -15.94 -19.53
CA TYR A 22 -5.56 -16.32 -20.79
C TYR A 22 -4.10 -15.91 -20.72
N ARG A 23 -3.28 -16.73 -20.06
CA ARG A 23 -1.86 -16.78 -20.33
C ARG A 23 -1.81 -17.02 -21.82
N ARG A 24 -1.25 -16.07 -22.57
CA ARG A 24 -0.84 -16.26 -23.95
C ARG A 24 0.28 -17.32 -23.94
N GLY A 25 -0.07 -18.54 -23.59
CA GLY A 25 0.70 -19.71 -23.91
C GLY A 25 0.73 -19.71 -25.42
N ARG A 26 1.94 -19.58 -25.99
CA ARG A 26 2.15 -19.89 -27.39
C ARG A 26 1.41 -21.21 -27.65
N MET A 27 0.45 -21.20 -28.57
CA MET A 27 -0.23 -22.42 -29.01
C MET A 27 0.87 -23.40 -29.42
N ALA A 28 1.21 -24.32 -28.52
CA ALA A 28 2.10 -25.41 -28.84
C ALA A 28 1.28 -26.29 -29.78
N CYS A 29 1.72 -26.36 -31.03
CA CYS A 29 1.12 -27.26 -32.01
C CYS A 29 1.04 -28.65 -31.37
N ALA A 30 -0.13 -29.31 -31.43
CA ALA A 30 -0.32 -30.63 -30.82
C ALA A 30 0.64 -31.70 -31.37
N TYR A 31 1.32 -31.41 -32.48
CA TYR A 31 2.32 -32.23 -33.16
C TYR A 31 3.76 -31.71 -33.01
N ALA A 32 4.01 -30.70 -32.16
CA ALA A 32 5.37 -30.27 -31.88
C ALA A 32 6.00 -31.20 -30.84
N ASP A 33 7.05 -31.92 -31.24
CA ASP A 33 7.86 -32.70 -30.32
C ASP A 33 8.35 -31.81 -29.17
N PRO A 34 8.22 -32.25 -27.90
CA PRO A 34 8.64 -31.45 -26.77
C PRO A 34 10.14 -31.18 -26.89
N ALA A 35 10.51 -29.91 -27.02
CA ALA A 35 11.92 -29.51 -27.06
C ALA A 35 12.68 -30.15 -25.88
N PRO A 36 13.86 -30.75 -26.12
CA PRO A 36 14.60 -31.47 -25.10
C PRO A 36 14.86 -30.55 -23.91
N LYS A 37 14.37 -30.95 -22.73
CA LYS A 37 14.61 -30.22 -21.48
C LYS A 37 16.12 -30.20 -21.25
N LYS A 38 16.72 -29.01 -21.30
CA LYS A 38 18.13 -28.83 -20.94
C LYS A 38 18.34 -29.41 -19.53
N PRO A 39 19.40 -30.20 -19.30
CA PRO A 39 19.70 -30.74 -17.98
C PRO A 39 19.84 -29.57 -17.00
N ARG A 40 19.20 -29.71 -15.84
CA ARG A 40 19.23 -28.68 -14.79
C ARG A 40 20.68 -28.46 -14.38
N ALA A 41 21.14 -27.21 -14.48
CA ALA A 41 22.50 -26.85 -14.08
C ALA A 41 22.81 -27.37 -12.66
N PRO A 42 24.04 -27.86 -12.40
CA PRO A 42 24.44 -28.33 -11.09
C PRO A 42 24.31 -27.20 -10.06
N LYS A 43 23.81 -27.53 -8.87
CA LYS A 43 23.67 -26.56 -7.78
C LYS A 43 25.07 -26.06 -7.38
N LYS A 44 25.28 -24.74 -7.37
CA LYS A 44 26.51 -24.12 -6.87
C LYS A 44 26.73 -24.58 -5.42
N GLN A 45 27.88 -25.16 -5.13
CA GLN A 45 28.25 -25.51 -3.75
C GLN A 45 28.54 -24.19 -3.01
N LEU A 46 27.69 -23.83 -2.05
CA LEU A 46 27.91 -22.67 -1.19
C LEU A 46 29.12 -22.93 -0.28
N THR A 47 29.99 -21.92 -0.13
CA THR A 47 31.07 -21.91 0.86
C THR A 47 30.50 -21.89 2.28
N GLU A 48 31.31 -22.22 3.30
CA GLU A 48 30.86 -22.26 4.69
C GLU A 48 30.37 -20.87 5.17
N GLU A 49 31.06 -19.80 4.77
CA GLU A 49 30.64 -18.42 5.04
C GLU A 49 29.27 -18.08 4.43
N GLU A 50 28.99 -18.49 3.19
CA GLU A 50 27.69 -18.25 2.56
C GLU A 50 26.55 -19.04 3.26
N LYS A 51 26.87 -20.17 3.92
CA LYS A 51 25.90 -20.95 4.70
C LYS A 51 25.55 -20.27 6.02
N GLU A 52 26.52 -19.65 6.69
CA GLU A 52 26.30 -18.89 7.91
C GLU A 52 25.45 -17.65 7.65
N ASP A 53 25.77 -16.89 6.60
CA ASP A 53 24.94 -15.76 6.16
C ASP A 53 23.49 -16.18 5.83
N ALA A 54 23.34 -17.35 5.19
CA ALA A 54 22.02 -17.90 4.90
C ALA A 54 21.28 -18.33 6.17
N ALA A 55 21.98 -18.81 7.20
CA ALA A 55 21.39 -19.14 8.50
C ALA A 55 20.92 -17.88 9.22
N ILE A 56 21.77 -16.85 9.32
CA ILE A 56 21.43 -15.56 9.93
C ILE A 56 20.22 -14.92 9.22
N LYS A 57 20.20 -14.92 7.88
CA LYS A 57 19.06 -14.40 7.12
C LYS A 57 17.77 -15.17 7.39
N ARG A 58 17.82 -16.49 7.63
CA ARG A 58 16.63 -17.29 7.96
C ARG A 58 16.11 -16.95 9.35
N GLU A 59 16.99 -16.77 10.32
CA GLU A 59 16.62 -16.39 11.68
C GLU A 59 15.98 -15.01 11.71
N ILE A 60 16.59 -14.02 11.05
CA ILE A 60 16.01 -12.68 10.89
C ILE A 60 14.63 -12.77 10.25
N ASN A 61 14.48 -13.52 9.16
CA ASN A 61 13.19 -13.67 8.49
C ASN A 61 12.14 -14.36 9.36
N LYS A 62 12.54 -15.27 10.26
CA LYS A 62 11.63 -15.93 11.20
C LYS A 62 11.11 -14.92 12.22
N LEU A 63 12.00 -14.16 12.85
CA LEU A 63 11.65 -13.10 13.79
C LEU A 63 10.72 -12.07 13.13
N MET A 64 11.04 -11.62 11.92
CA MET A 64 10.19 -10.67 11.18
C MET A 64 8.79 -11.23 10.86
N ARG A 65 8.64 -12.54 10.67
CA ARG A 65 7.31 -13.15 10.45
C ARG A 65 6.48 -13.17 11.72
N GLU A 66 7.11 -13.48 12.85
CA GLU A 66 6.45 -13.49 14.16
C GLU A 66 6.01 -12.07 14.53
N SER A 67 6.90 -11.07 14.43
CA SER A 67 6.56 -9.66 14.67
C SER A 67 5.44 -9.16 13.74
N LYS A 68 5.46 -9.54 12.46
CA LYS A 68 4.37 -9.19 11.52
C LYS A 68 3.05 -9.81 11.91
N LYS A 69 3.05 -11.07 12.34
CA LYS A 69 1.84 -11.77 12.77
C LYS A 69 1.23 -11.12 14.01
N ASP A 70 2.07 -10.78 14.98
CA ASP A 70 1.64 -10.12 16.21
C ASP A 70 1.12 -8.70 15.91
N TRP A 71 1.81 -7.98 15.03
CA TRP A 71 1.36 -6.67 14.53
C TRP A 71 0.00 -6.75 13.84
N GLU A 72 -0.18 -7.68 12.89
CA GLU A 72 -1.45 -7.87 12.18
C GLU A 72 -2.61 -8.20 13.14
N ALA A 73 -2.34 -8.92 14.23
CA ALA A 73 -3.35 -9.19 15.25
C ALA A 73 -3.77 -7.93 16.04
N THR A 74 -2.92 -6.90 16.11
CA THR A 74 -3.28 -5.61 16.75
C THR A 74 -4.16 -4.73 15.88
N LEU A 75 -4.20 -4.98 14.57
CA LEU A 75 -4.91 -4.16 13.61
C LEU A 75 -6.42 -4.32 13.77
N LYS A 76 -7.10 -3.20 14.04
CA LYS A 76 -8.56 -3.14 14.08
C LYS A 76 -9.05 -2.43 12.83
N PRO A 77 -9.88 -3.08 11.99
CA PRO A 77 -10.45 -2.44 10.82
C PRO A 77 -11.20 -1.16 11.21
N TRP A 78 -11.02 -0.10 10.42
CA TRP A 78 -11.74 1.14 10.64
C TRP A 78 -13.22 0.96 10.29
N LYS A 79 -14.11 1.29 11.24
CA LYS A 79 -15.57 1.21 11.09
C LYS A 79 -16.24 2.58 11.00
N GLY A 80 -15.50 3.60 10.57
CA GLY A 80 -16.03 4.96 10.47
C GLY A 80 -16.91 5.18 9.25
N ASP A 81 -17.54 6.35 9.20
CA ASP A 81 -18.44 6.73 8.12
C ASP A 81 -17.70 6.84 6.78
N GLU A 82 -18.23 6.18 5.73
CA GLU A 82 -17.74 6.37 4.35
C GLU A 82 -17.95 7.80 3.83
N ARG A 83 -18.84 8.54 4.51
CA ARG A 83 -19.10 9.96 4.26
C ARG A 83 -18.14 10.87 5.02
N MET A 84 -17.10 10.35 5.66
CA MET A 84 -16.04 11.18 6.23
C MET A 84 -15.42 12.11 5.17
N ALA A 85 -15.13 13.34 5.59
CA ALA A 85 -14.41 14.31 4.81
C ALA A 85 -13.29 14.93 5.68
N TRP A 86 -12.09 15.00 5.13
CA TRP A 86 -10.97 15.67 5.79
C TRP A 86 -11.20 17.19 5.81
N PRO A 87 -10.68 17.91 6.81
CA PRO A 87 -10.73 19.36 6.81
C PRO A 87 -9.88 19.94 5.69
N LEU A 88 -10.18 21.18 5.31
CA LEU A 88 -9.40 21.92 4.32
C LEU A 88 -7.94 22.04 4.76
N ASN A 89 -7.04 22.16 3.79
CA ASN A 89 -5.59 22.22 3.98
C ASN A 89 -4.92 20.96 4.55
N THR A 90 -5.66 19.86 4.73
CA THR A 90 -5.07 18.58 5.14
C THR A 90 -4.19 18.02 4.02
N LEU A 91 -2.99 17.54 4.39
CA LEU A 91 -2.10 16.79 3.52
C LEU A 91 -2.53 15.32 3.51
N LEU A 92 -2.70 14.78 2.31
CA LEU A 92 -3.25 13.46 2.09
C LEU A 92 -2.35 12.65 1.16
N ALA A 93 -2.27 11.36 1.43
CA ALA A 93 -1.64 10.39 0.55
C ALA A 93 -2.69 9.53 -0.15
N HIS A 94 -2.45 9.21 -1.41
CA HIS A 94 -3.28 8.27 -2.16
C HIS A 94 -2.91 6.83 -1.80
N ASP A 95 -3.91 5.95 -1.64
CA ASP A 95 -3.75 4.55 -1.21
C ASP A 95 -2.56 3.81 -1.84
N LEU A 96 -2.58 3.68 -3.17
CA LEU A 96 -1.56 2.94 -3.92
C LEU A 96 -0.15 3.49 -3.71
N ILE A 97 -0.03 4.81 -3.51
CA ILE A 97 1.26 5.47 -3.37
C ILE A 97 1.74 5.35 -1.92
N ALA A 98 0.84 5.52 -0.95
CA ALA A 98 1.11 5.33 0.47
C ALA A 98 1.60 3.90 0.78
N LYS A 99 0.92 2.88 0.25
CA LYS A 99 1.31 1.47 0.37
C LYS A 99 2.76 1.24 -0.06
N LYS A 100 3.14 1.81 -1.22
CA LYS A 100 4.49 1.68 -1.79
C LYS A 100 5.53 2.49 -1.02
N ALA A 101 5.20 3.73 -0.64
CA ALA A 101 6.14 4.64 0.01
C ALA A 101 6.48 4.18 1.44
N PHE A 102 5.48 3.76 2.21
CA PHE A 102 5.63 3.42 3.63
C PHE A 102 5.70 1.91 3.90
N SER A 103 5.81 1.08 2.85
CA SER A 103 5.81 -0.39 2.96
C SER A 103 4.62 -0.94 3.76
N LEU A 104 3.44 -0.36 3.52
CA LEU A 104 2.19 -0.71 4.20
C LEU A 104 1.37 -1.71 3.37
N THR A 105 0.69 -2.63 4.06
CA THR A 105 -0.23 -3.59 3.44
C THR A 105 -1.62 -2.98 3.26
N GLU A 106 -2.46 -3.65 2.48
CA GLU A 106 -3.84 -3.21 2.29
C GLU A 106 -4.67 -3.28 3.57
N ASP A 107 -4.52 -4.35 4.34
CA ASP A 107 -5.22 -4.51 5.62
C ASP A 107 -4.83 -3.42 6.63
N GLU A 108 -3.56 -3.02 6.65
CA GLU A 108 -3.07 -1.89 7.45
C GLU A 108 -3.74 -0.58 7.04
N MET A 109 -3.79 -0.28 5.74
CA MET A 109 -4.45 0.93 5.25
C MET A 109 -5.94 0.95 5.59
N MET A 110 -6.61 -0.21 5.62
CA MET A 110 -8.02 -0.32 5.98
C MET A 110 -8.31 -0.07 7.46
N THR A 111 -7.29 0.01 8.31
CA THR A 111 -7.41 0.45 9.72
C THR A 111 -7.47 1.97 9.88
N LEU A 112 -7.13 2.72 8.83
CA LEU A 112 -7.08 4.17 8.86
C LEU A 112 -8.40 4.80 8.37
N PRO A 113 -8.74 5.99 8.89
CA PRO A 113 -9.79 6.81 8.30
C PRO A 113 -9.47 7.18 6.86
N ARG A 114 -10.46 7.10 5.97
CA ARG A 114 -10.30 7.41 4.55
C ARG A 114 -11.44 8.22 3.98
N GLU A 115 -11.09 9.16 3.10
CA GLU A 115 -12.05 9.88 2.28
C GLU A 115 -12.05 9.27 0.87
N ASN A 116 -13.23 8.86 0.41
CA ASN A 116 -13.42 8.33 -0.94
C ASN A 116 -13.96 9.42 -1.87
N ILE A 117 -13.41 9.50 -3.09
CA ILE A 117 -13.98 10.34 -4.15
C ILE A 117 -15.26 9.68 -4.67
N ALA A 118 -16.34 10.46 -4.79
CA ALA A 118 -17.62 9.94 -5.29
C ALA A 118 -17.45 9.38 -6.72
N ALA A 119 -18.02 8.20 -6.97
CA ALA A 119 -17.91 7.49 -8.25
C ALA A 119 -16.47 7.16 -8.70
N SER A 120 -15.51 7.14 -7.78
CA SER A 120 -14.13 6.72 -8.04
C SER A 120 -13.67 5.71 -6.99
N PRO A 121 -12.90 4.68 -7.37
CA PRO A 121 -12.32 3.75 -6.41
C PRO A 121 -11.14 4.36 -5.62
N LYS A 122 -10.85 5.66 -5.80
CA LYS A 122 -9.72 6.33 -5.17
C LYS A 122 -10.04 6.76 -3.75
N SER A 123 -9.20 6.31 -2.82
CA SER A 123 -9.24 6.67 -1.41
C SER A 123 -8.01 7.50 -1.02
N TYR A 124 -8.24 8.45 -0.12
CA TYR A 124 -7.22 9.35 0.41
C TYR A 124 -7.16 9.25 1.93
N PHE A 125 -5.94 9.20 2.44
CA PHE A 125 -5.62 9.05 3.86
C PHE A 125 -4.84 10.26 4.34
N ALA A 126 -5.02 10.67 5.59
CA ALA A 126 -4.19 11.69 6.21
C ALA A 126 -2.73 11.25 6.23
N LEU A 127 -1.84 12.10 5.70
CA LEU A 127 -0.41 11.80 5.66
C LEU A 127 0.14 11.54 7.07
N LYS A 128 -0.30 12.34 8.06
CA LYS A 128 0.08 12.20 9.46
C LYS A 128 -0.28 10.81 10.01
N ASP A 129 -1.46 10.31 9.69
CA ASP A 129 -1.93 9.02 10.19
C ASP A 129 -1.19 7.86 9.53
N VAL A 130 -0.89 7.98 8.22
CA VAL A 130 -0.05 7.02 7.50
C VAL A 130 1.36 6.96 8.09
N GLN A 131 1.98 8.11 8.36
CA GLN A 131 3.30 8.20 9.01
C GLN A 131 3.28 7.60 10.41
N ALA A 132 2.25 7.90 11.20
CA ALA A 132 2.08 7.36 12.54
C ALA A 132 1.89 5.84 12.53
N LEU A 133 1.14 5.30 11.57
CA LEU A 133 0.97 3.85 11.41
C LEU A 133 2.29 3.19 11.02
N ALA A 134 3.02 3.76 10.07
CA ALA A 134 4.33 3.26 9.66
C ALA A 134 5.34 3.26 10.82
N LYS A 135 5.34 4.34 11.63
CA LYS A 135 6.17 4.44 12.83
C LYS A 135 5.81 3.37 13.86
N ARG A 136 4.51 3.17 14.14
CA ARG A 136 4.06 2.11 15.05
C ARG A 136 4.44 0.71 14.57
N LYS A 137 4.41 0.48 13.25
CA LYS A 137 4.83 -0.79 12.63
C LYS A 137 6.34 -1.02 12.80
N PHE A 138 7.14 0.04 12.67
CA PHE A 138 8.58 0.01 12.94
C PHE A 138 8.87 -0.25 14.43
N GLU A 139 8.21 0.46 15.34
CA GLU A 139 8.34 0.27 16.79
C GLU A 139 7.93 -1.15 17.23
N ALA A 140 6.98 -1.78 16.53
CA ALA A 140 6.59 -3.17 16.75
C ALA A 140 7.60 -4.20 16.19
N GLY A 141 8.69 -3.76 15.55
CA GLY A 141 9.67 -4.64 14.90
C GLY A 141 9.13 -5.38 13.67
N ALA A 142 7.99 -4.95 13.12
CA ALA A 142 7.41 -5.52 11.90
C ALA A 142 7.99 -4.90 10.61
N LEU A 143 8.84 -3.87 10.77
CA LEU A 143 9.60 -3.21 9.72
C LEU A 143 11.07 -3.07 10.14
N LEU A 144 11.99 -3.17 9.17
CA LEU A 144 13.43 -3.14 9.43
C LEU A 144 13.99 -1.72 9.60
N GLU A 145 13.44 -0.77 8.86
CA GLU A 145 13.89 0.62 8.81
C GLU A 145 12.67 1.55 8.97
N ASP A 146 12.82 2.69 9.64
CA ASP A 146 11.73 3.68 9.73
C ASP A 146 11.62 4.45 8.40
N PRO A 147 10.48 4.34 7.68
CA PRO A 147 10.29 5.04 6.43
C PRO A 147 10.17 6.56 6.62
N ASN A 148 10.01 7.06 7.85
CA ASN A 148 10.00 8.49 8.13
C ASN A 148 11.40 9.11 8.21
N ASP A 149 12.45 8.30 8.43
CA ASP A 149 13.83 8.79 8.49
C ASP A 149 14.40 9.12 7.10
N ASP A 150 13.88 8.48 6.05
CA ASP A 150 14.25 8.82 4.68
C ASP A 150 13.33 9.93 4.12
N PRO A 151 13.85 11.17 3.96
CA PRO A 151 13.06 12.28 3.45
C PRO A 151 12.63 12.09 1.99
N SER A 152 13.22 11.13 1.26
CA SER A 152 12.84 10.77 -0.11
C SER A 152 11.52 9.99 -0.18
N VAL A 153 11.12 9.34 0.92
CA VAL A 153 9.84 8.62 1.01
C VAL A 153 8.67 9.59 0.83
N LEU A 154 8.76 10.78 1.44
CA LEU A 154 7.72 11.81 1.34
C LEU A 154 7.60 12.39 -0.08
N ASP A 155 8.70 12.51 -0.81
CA ASP A 155 8.69 12.95 -2.21
C ASP A 155 8.00 11.91 -3.10
N ARG A 156 8.17 10.62 -2.78
CA ARG A 156 7.54 9.51 -3.50
C ARG A 156 6.08 9.28 -3.09
N ALA A 157 5.66 9.75 -1.92
CA ALA A 157 4.33 9.54 -1.35
C ALA A 157 3.19 10.23 -2.13
N GLY A 158 3.51 11.10 -3.11
CA GLY A 158 2.52 11.71 -4.00
C GLY A 158 1.47 12.51 -3.24
N VAL A 159 1.93 13.32 -2.29
CA VAL A 159 1.08 14.05 -1.34
C VAL A 159 0.24 15.10 -2.06
N ARG A 160 -1.04 15.15 -1.69
CA ARG A 160 -2.01 16.15 -2.15
C ARG A 160 -2.52 16.97 -0.98
N LYS A 161 -2.98 18.17 -1.25
CA LYS A 161 -3.61 19.04 -0.26
C LYS A 161 -5.08 19.21 -0.60
N LYS A 162 -5.94 19.12 0.42
CA LYS A 162 -7.35 19.49 0.27
C LYS A 162 -7.45 21.00 0.07
N TYR A 163 -7.89 21.43 -1.10
CA TYR A 163 -7.99 22.84 -1.44
C TYR A 163 -9.40 23.38 -1.20
N GLN A 164 -10.44 22.63 -1.56
CA GLN A 164 -11.82 23.05 -1.48
C GLN A 164 -12.76 21.90 -1.11
N ASP A 165 -13.91 22.24 -0.55
CA ASP A 165 -15.01 21.31 -0.28
C ASP A 165 -16.32 21.96 -0.74
N ASN A 166 -16.64 21.75 -2.02
CA ASN A 166 -17.86 22.26 -2.65
C ASN A 166 -19.04 21.28 -2.49
N GLY A 167 -18.94 20.30 -1.57
CA GLY A 167 -19.91 19.22 -1.40
C GLY A 167 -19.91 18.17 -2.52
N ARG A 168 -19.19 18.42 -3.63
CA ARG A 168 -18.99 17.46 -4.72
C ARG A 168 -17.59 16.88 -4.61
N ARG A 169 -17.48 15.60 -4.22
CA ARG A 169 -16.18 14.91 -4.13
C ARG A 169 -15.65 14.60 -5.52
N ASN A 170 -14.91 15.54 -6.12
CA ASN A 170 -14.30 15.38 -7.43
C ASN A 170 -12.77 15.61 -7.37
N LYS A 171 -12.08 15.28 -8.47
CA LYS A 171 -10.61 15.43 -8.58
C LYS A 171 -10.14 16.87 -8.35
N GLY A 172 -10.99 17.87 -8.63
CA GLY A 172 -10.68 19.29 -8.48
C GLY A 172 -10.61 19.77 -7.03
N ASN A 173 -11.00 18.96 -6.05
CA ASN A 173 -10.90 19.31 -4.64
C ASN A 173 -9.47 19.18 -4.09
N TRP A 174 -8.57 18.59 -4.88
CA TRP A 174 -7.22 18.21 -4.47
C TRP A 174 -6.20 18.89 -5.37
N THR A 175 -5.20 19.53 -4.77
CA THR A 175 -4.05 20.07 -5.49
C THR A 175 -2.82 19.23 -5.18
N ASP A 176 -2.00 19.00 -6.19
CA ASP A 176 -0.69 18.35 -6.00
C ASP A 176 0.20 19.29 -5.19
N VAL A 177 0.87 18.73 -4.18
CA VAL A 177 1.74 19.47 -3.29
C VAL A 177 3.16 19.26 -3.75
N SER A 178 3.87 20.35 -3.99
CA SER A 178 5.30 20.28 -4.27
C SER A 178 6.04 19.80 -3.02
N SER A 179 7.13 19.05 -3.23
CA SER A 179 7.95 18.50 -2.15
C SER A 179 8.36 19.56 -1.11
N PHE A 180 8.71 20.78 -1.52
CA PHE A 180 9.09 21.86 -0.61
C PHE A 180 8.00 22.29 0.38
N MET A 181 6.73 21.99 0.12
CA MET A 181 5.60 22.29 1.02
C MET A 181 5.24 21.12 1.95
N ILE A 182 5.84 19.94 1.76
CA ILE A 182 5.62 18.76 2.60
C ILE A 182 6.63 18.81 3.75
N PRO A 183 6.21 19.02 5.01
CA PRO A 183 7.13 19.04 6.14
C PRO A 183 7.91 17.74 6.26
N GLY A 184 9.23 17.82 6.45
CA GLY A 184 10.12 16.66 6.57
C GLY A 184 10.61 16.09 5.23
N SER A 185 10.09 16.57 4.10
CA SER A 185 10.63 16.18 2.79
C SER A 185 12.05 16.73 2.60
N ARG A 186 12.80 16.13 1.67
CA ARG A 186 14.18 16.52 1.39
C ARG A 186 14.27 18.00 1.01
N MET A 187 13.37 18.44 0.14
CA MET A 187 13.33 19.83 -0.34
C MET A 187 12.91 20.80 0.76
N SER A 188 11.98 20.40 1.64
CA SER A 188 11.57 21.25 2.77
C SER A 188 12.71 21.47 3.77
N LEU A 189 13.48 20.42 4.07
CA LEU A 189 14.63 20.47 4.96
C LEU A 189 15.75 21.34 4.36
N GLN A 190 16.03 21.21 3.06
CA GLN A 190 16.98 22.08 2.36
C GLN A 190 16.58 23.56 2.43
N LEU A 191 15.28 23.86 2.23
CA LEU A 191 14.78 25.23 2.35
C LEU A 191 14.95 25.78 3.76
N GLN A 192 14.70 24.97 4.79
CA GLN A 192 14.89 25.36 6.20
C GLN A 192 16.38 25.61 6.50
N ALA A 193 17.28 24.74 6.04
CA ALA A 193 18.72 24.92 6.19
C ALA A 193 19.21 26.23 5.53
N MET A 194 18.80 26.50 4.28
CA MET A 194 19.15 27.75 3.60
C MET A 194 18.62 29.00 4.31
N LYS A 195 17.42 28.94 4.90
CA LYS A 195 16.86 30.04 5.69
C LYS A 195 17.66 30.27 6.97
N ALA A 196 17.98 29.20 7.70
CA ALA A 196 18.77 29.27 8.93
C ALA A 196 20.20 29.81 8.68
N GLU A 197 20.80 29.50 7.53
CA GLU A 197 22.11 30.06 7.15
C GLU A 197 22.04 31.56 6.81
N ARG A 198 20.92 32.02 6.24
CA ARG A 198 20.71 33.46 5.96
C ARG A 198 20.49 34.26 7.23
N GLU A 199 19.80 33.71 8.22
CA GLU A 199 19.54 34.38 9.51
C GLU A 199 20.79 34.49 10.39
N LYS A 200 21.83 33.69 10.11
CA LYS A 200 23.13 33.75 10.81
C LYS A 200 24.09 34.81 10.23
N LYS A 201 23.78 35.42 9.09
CA LYS A 201 24.57 36.45 8.43
C LYS A 201 23.99 37.82 8.73
#